data_AF-A0A838MU85-F1
#
_entry.id   AF-A0A838MU85-F1
#
_cell.length_a   1.000
_cell.length_b   1.000
_cell.length_c   1.000
_cell.angle_alpha   90.00
_cell.angle_beta   90.00
_cell.angle_gamma   90.00
#
_symmetry.space_group_name_H-M   'P 1'
#
loop_
_entity.id
_entity.type
_entity.pdbx_description
1 polymer ?
#
loop_
_entity_poly.entity_id
_entity_poly.type
_entity_poly.pdbx_seq_one_letter_code
_entity_poly.pdbx_strand_id
1 'polypeptide(L)' 'MLSNETIFLTGFPGFIAARLIAELAAEGARFLLLVQPAFVERARAEIARLADESGA' A
#
# COMPACT_ATOMS: atom_id res chain seq x y z
N MET A 1 0.99 15.96 4.71
CA MET A 1 1.55 16.05 6.08
C MET A 1 0.93 14.91 6.90
N LEU A 2 1.41 13.68 6.70
CA LEU A 2 0.91 12.46 7.38
C LEU A 2 2.03 11.69 8.11
N SER A 3 3.13 12.38 8.41
CA SER A 3 4.36 11.75 8.89
C SER A 3 4.07 10.81 10.07
N ASN A 4 4.29 9.51 9.83
CA ASN A 4 4.18 8.42 10.80
C ASN A 4 2.75 8.02 11.25
N GLU A 5 1.70 8.49 10.59
CA GLU A 5 0.34 7.98 10.82
C GLU A 5 0.21 6.53 10.32
N THR A 6 -0.51 5.68 11.07
CA THR A 6 -0.81 4.30 10.66
C THR A 6 -2.23 4.21 10.13
N ILE A 7 -2.38 3.89 8.86
CA ILE A 7 -3.64 3.83 8.14
C ILE A 7 -4.05 2.38 7.93
N PHE A 8 -5.24 2.03 8.41
CA PHE A 8 -5.87 0.76 8.07
C PHE A 8 -6.61 0.90 6.73
N LEU A 9 -6.20 0.12 5.74
CA LEU A 9 -6.74 0.19 4.38
C LEU A 9 -7.30 -1.16 3.93
N THR A 10 -8.48 -1.11 3.31
CA THR A 10 -9.14 -2.27 2.69
C THR A 10 -9.18 -2.10 1.16
N GLY A 11 -9.50 -3.17 0.43
CA GLY A 11 -9.59 -3.13 -1.03
C GLY A 11 -8.25 -3.25 -1.76
N PHE A 12 -7.14 -3.45 -1.03
CA PHE A 12 -5.86 -3.84 -1.62
C PHE A 12 -5.86 -5.34 -1.99
N PRO A 13 -5.28 -5.78 -3.13
CA PRO A 13 -4.49 -5.05 -4.14
C PRO A 13 -5.32 -4.54 -5.34
N GLY A 14 -6.47 -3.92 -5.08
CA GLY A 14 -7.28 -3.27 -6.10
C GLY A 14 -6.65 -2.00 -6.65
N PHE A 15 -7.10 -1.60 -7.84
CA PHE A 15 -6.55 -0.49 -8.61
C PHE A 15 -6.49 0.84 -7.84
N ILE A 16 -7.58 1.22 -7.16
CA ILE A 16 -7.63 2.49 -6.40
C ILE A 16 -6.76 2.41 -5.15
N ALA A 17 -6.82 1.29 -4.42
CA ALA A 17 -6.05 1.10 -3.19
C ALA A 17 -4.54 1.20 -3.43
N ALA A 18 -4.03 0.61 -4.53
CA ALA A 18 -2.60 0.69 -4.86
C ALA A 18 -2.14 2.14 -5.12
N ARG A 19 -2.93 2.92 -5.85
CA ARG A 19 -2.62 4.35 -6.09
C ARG A 19 -2.68 5.18 -4.83
N LEU A 20 -3.68 4.94 -3.99
CA LEU A 20 -3.81 5.64 -2.72
C LEU A 20 -2.62 5.36 -1.79
N ILE A 21 -2.14 4.11 -1.74
CA ILE A 21 -0.94 3.76 -0.98
C ILE A 21 0.27 4.54 -1.50
N ALA A 22 0.48 4.62 -2.82
CA ALA A 22 1.61 5.34 -3.40
C ALA A 22 1.65 6.82 -2.98
N GLU A 23 0.52 7.52 -3.08
CA GLU A 23 0.39 8.93 -2.69
C GLU A 23 0.63 9.12 -1.19
N LEU A 24 -0.02 8.30 -0.35
CA LEU A 24 0.07 8.43 1.11
C LEU A 24 1.45 7.99 1.65
N ALA A 25 2.11 7.03 1.00
CA ALA A 25 3.47 6.60 1.35
C ALA A 25 4.49 7.73 1.11
N ALA A 26 4.33 8.52 0.04
CA ALA A 26 5.15 9.70 -0.21
C ALA A 26 5.02 10.76 0.89
N GLU A 27 3.92 10.76 1.64
CA GLU A 27 3.71 11.62 2.82
C GLU A 27 4.24 11.02 4.14
N GLY A 28 4.83 9.82 4.10
CA GLY A 28 5.42 9.14 5.26
C GLY A 28 4.44 8.34 6.10
N ALA A 29 3.29 7.94 5.54
CA ALA A 29 2.32 7.09 6.22
C ALA A 29 2.78 5.62 6.31
N ARG A 30 2.27 4.90 7.32
CA ARG A 30 2.42 3.44 7.51
C ARG A 30 1.07 2.77 7.27
N PHE A 31 1.07 1.52 6.81
CA PHE A 31 -0.17 0.84 6.44
C PHE A 31 -0.39 -0.48 7.17
N LEU A 32 -1.63 -0.74 7.52
CA LEU A 32 -2.17 -2.06 7.86
C LEU A 32 -3.17 -2.44 6.77
N LEU A 33 -2.85 -3.44 5.96
CA LEU A 33 -3.65 -3.83 4.80
C LEU A 33 -4.49 -5.06 5.13
N LEU A 34 -5.82 -4.94 5.04
CA LEU A 34 -6.70 -6.10 5.09
C LEU A 34 -6.80 -6.72 3.69
N VAL A 35 -6.23 -7.90 3.54
CA VAL A 35 -6.16 -8.64 2.26
C VAL A 35 -6.87 -9.97 2.40
N GLN A 36 -7.71 -10.33 1.43
CA GLN A 36 -8.31 -11.66 1.38
C GLN A 36 -7.23 -12.72 1.09
N PRO A 37 -7.28 -13.93 1.67
CA PRO A 37 -6.25 -14.95 1.51
C PRO A 37 -5.86 -15.24 0.06
N ALA A 38 -6.84 -15.27 -0.85
CA ALA A 38 -6.64 -15.50 -2.29
C ALA A 38 -5.79 -14.41 -2.99
N PHE A 39 -5.61 -13.24 -2.38
CA PHE A 39 -4.88 -12.12 -2.97
C PHE A 39 -3.55 -11.82 -2.26
N VAL A 40 -3.13 -12.60 -1.27
CA VAL A 40 -1.91 -12.32 -0.48
C VAL A 40 -0.67 -12.23 -1.37
N GLU A 41 -0.45 -13.18 -2.28
CA GLU A 41 0.73 -13.17 -3.15
C GLU A 41 0.71 -11.99 -4.14
N ARG A 42 -0.46 -11.69 -4.71
CA ARG A 42 -0.64 -10.50 -5.56
C ARG A 42 -0.38 -9.22 -4.78
N ALA A 43 -0.85 -9.14 -3.53
CA ALA A 43 -0.62 -8.00 -2.65
C ALA A 43 0.88 -7.81 -2.35
N ARG A 44 1.62 -8.89 -2.10
CA ARG A 44 3.08 -8.84 -1.91
C ARG A 44 3.79 -8.34 -3.17
N ALA A 45 3.45 -8.87 -4.34
CA ALA A 45 4.03 -8.44 -5.61
C ALA A 45 3.77 -6.95 -5.88
N GLU A 46 2.55 -6.48 -5.58
CA GLU A 46 2.19 -5.08 -5.76
C GLU A 46 2.92 -4.15 -4.78
N ILE A 47 3.14 -4.57 -3.53
CA ILE A 47 3.98 -3.82 -2.58
C ILE A 47 5.42 -3.71 -3.09
N ALA A 48 5.99 -4.80 -3.61
CA ALA A 48 7.35 -4.78 -4.17
C ALA A 48 7.43 -3.83 -5.37
N ARG A 49 6.48 -3.89 -6.30
CA ARG A 49 6.38 -2.97 -7.43
C ARG A 49 6.32 -1.51 -6.98
N LEU A 50 5.48 -1.21 -5.98
CA LEU A 50 5.34 0.14 -5.45
C LEU A 50 6.63 0.64 -4.77
N ALA A 51 7.34 -0.23 -4.05
CA ALA A 51 8.63 0.13 -3.44
C ALA A 51 9.68 0.48 -4.49
N ASP A 52 9.80 -0.35 -5.53
CA ASP A 52 10.73 -0.13 -6.65
C ASP A 52 10.45 1.21 -7.37
N GLU A 53 9.16 1.55 -7.58
CA GLU A 53 8.74 2.81 -8.21
C GLU A 53 8.94 4.03 -7.33
N SER A 54 8.91 3.85 -6.01
CA SER A 54 9.04 4.94 -5.03
C SER A 54 10.50 5.30 -4.71
N GLY A 55 11.47 4.48 -5.15
CA GLY A 55 12.89 4.68 -4.89
C GLY A 55 13.30 4.47 -3.41
N ALA A 56 12.51 3.69 -2.66
CA ALA A 56 12.73 3.37 -1.25
C ALA A 56 13.19 1.91 -1.06
#